data_AF-A0A953DIP7-F1
#
_entry.id   AF-A0A953DIP7-F1
#
_cell.length_a   1.000
_cell.length_b   1.000
_cell.length_c   1.000
_cell.angle_alpha   90.00
_cell.angle_beta   90.00
_cell.angle_gamma   90.00
#
_symmetry.space_group_name_H-M   'P 1'
#
loop_
_entity.id
_entity.type
_entity.pdbx_description
1 polymer ?
#
loop_
_entity_poly.entity_id
_entity_poly.type
_entity_poly.pdbx_seq_one_letter_code
_entity_poly.pdbx_strand_id
1 'polypeptide(L)'
;EFGIGNGVSLLIFSGIVAALPSTLNQFRFTFDVSQIPVYLAFLIGALIVIYGVVVITEAERPIPVTYAKRVRGMKVYGGVSTYLPLRLNQAGVIPIIFALSILLFPQMIFNFLTRVNNAVVAKISSVGLSILNNQWLYAVLYFLLVFIFTYFYTAVTFDPDSIATNLQKSGAFIPGVRPGQSTSAHIAKILTRLTLVGALFLGLIAVLPLLMRAFTGNNTLAIGGTGLLIVVSVVIDLIKKVDAQVSIREY
;
A
#
# COMPACT_ATOMS: atom_id res chain seq x y z
N GLU A 1 -4.35 -14.27 17.19
CA GLU A 1 -4.98 -13.19 17.98
C GLU A 1 -4.03 -12.48 18.93
N PHE A 2 -3.01 -13.14 19.51
CA PHE A 2 -2.01 -12.52 20.40
C PHE A 2 -0.87 -11.75 19.69
N GLY A 3 -1.06 -11.29 18.45
CA GLY A 3 0.00 -10.68 17.63
C GLY A 3 -0.14 -9.16 17.50
N ILE A 4 0.99 -8.46 17.36
CA ILE A 4 1.01 -7.03 17.03
C ILE A 4 0.91 -6.88 15.50
N GLY A 5 -0.03 -6.07 15.01
CA GLY A 5 -0.15 -5.79 13.57
C GLY A 5 -1.05 -6.74 12.79
N ASN A 6 -0.95 -6.70 11.45
CA ASN A 6 -1.71 -7.59 10.56
C ASN A 6 -0.89 -8.87 10.31
N GLY A 7 -1.35 -10.02 10.83
CA GLY A 7 -0.59 -11.28 10.83
C GLY A 7 -0.19 -11.76 9.43
N VAL A 8 -1.04 -11.55 8.42
CA VAL A 8 -0.74 -11.92 7.02
C VAL A 8 0.42 -11.07 6.47
N SER A 9 0.42 -9.77 6.74
CA SER A 9 1.48 -8.86 6.30
C SER A 9 2.83 -9.18 6.96
N LEU A 10 2.81 -9.58 8.24
CA LEU A 10 4.01 -10.01 8.97
C LEU A 10 4.60 -11.33 8.45
N LEU A 11 3.75 -12.29 8.08
CA LEU A 11 4.20 -13.53 7.45
C LEU A 11 4.90 -13.26 6.12
N ILE A 12 4.33 -12.38 5.29
CA ILE A 12 4.93 -11.98 4.01
C ILE A 12 6.25 -11.24 4.25
N PHE A 13 6.28 -10.30 5.20
CA PHE A 13 7.51 -9.59 5.59
C PHE A 13 8.60 -10.58 6.02
N SER A 14 8.29 -11.53 6.89
CA SER A 14 9.24 -12.55 7.35
C SER A 14 9.77 -13.39 6.19
N GLY A 15 8.89 -13.79 5.25
CA GLY A 15 9.29 -14.52 4.05
C GLY A 15 10.26 -13.75 3.14
N ILE A 16 10.03 -12.45 2.96
CA ILE A 16 10.93 -11.59 2.17
C ILE A 16 12.28 -11.43 2.90
N VAL A 17 12.25 -11.12 4.20
CA VAL A 17 13.47 -10.91 5.00
C VAL A 17 14.30 -12.19 5.11
N ALA A 18 13.67 -13.37 5.21
CA ALA A 18 14.35 -14.65 5.23
C ALA A 18 15.11 -14.97 3.93
N ALA A 19 14.73 -14.35 2.80
CA ALA A 19 15.43 -14.48 1.52
C ALA A 19 16.59 -13.47 1.35
N LEU A 20 16.73 -12.49 2.25
CA LEU A 20 17.84 -11.53 2.18
C LEU A 20 19.23 -12.18 2.39
N PRO A 21 19.44 -13.09 3.35
CA PRO A 21 20.75 -13.72 3.52
C PRO A 21 21.23 -14.50 2.30
N SER A 22 20.33 -15.20 1.61
CA SER A 22 20.68 -15.97 0.40
C SER A 22 21.03 -15.04 -0.77
N THR A 23 20.28 -13.95 -0.97
CA THR A 23 20.57 -12.95 -2.01
C THR A 23 21.88 -12.21 -1.73
N LEU A 24 22.20 -11.89 -0.48
CA LEU A 24 23.48 -11.28 -0.09
C LEU A 24 24.66 -12.23 -0.32
N ASN A 25 24.51 -13.53 -0.04
CA ASN A 25 25.53 -14.51 -0.36
C ASN A 25 25.73 -14.65 -1.88
N GLN A 26 24.65 -14.69 -2.66
CA GLN A 26 24.74 -14.74 -4.12
C GLN A 26 25.39 -13.47 -4.71
N PHE A 27 25.13 -12.31 -4.10
CA PHE A 27 25.77 -11.05 -4.47
C PHE A 27 27.29 -11.09 -4.25
N ARG A 28 27.78 -11.69 -3.16
CA ARG A 28 29.23 -11.84 -2.92
C ARG A 28 29.93 -12.68 -3.99
N PHE A 29 29.27 -13.71 -4.52
CA PHE A 29 29.85 -14.59 -5.55
C PHE A 29 29.73 -14.03 -6.98
N THR A 30 28.76 -13.13 -7.22
CA THR A 30 28.48 -12.55 -8.55
C THR A 30 28.99 -11.11 -8.65
N PHE A 31 29.77 -10.64 -7.67
CA PHE A 31 30.24 -9.27 -7.62
C PHE A 31 31.30 -9.01 -8.70
N ASP A 32 30.90 -8.24 -9.70
CA ASP A 32 31.79 -7.75 -10.74
C ASP A 32 31.90 -6.21 -10.65
N VAL A 33 33.13 -5.71 -10.72
CA VAL A 33 33.46 -4.27 -10.66
C VAL A 33 32.77 -3.52 -11.79
N SER A 34 32.51 -4.19 -12.92
CA SER A 34 31.78 -3.63 -14.07
C SER A 34 30.31 -3.25 -13.75
N GLN A 35 29.70 -3.85 -12.72
CA GLN A 35 28.29 -3.62 -12.35
C GLN A 35 28.09 -2.57 -11.24
N ILE A 36 29.17 -1.96 -10.74
CA ILE A 36 29.10 -0.91 -9.71
C ILE A 36 28.13 0.24 -10.08
N PRO A 37 28.14 0.78 -11.32
CA PRO A 37 27.21 1.86 -11.69
C PRO A 37 25.73 1.44 -11.59
N VAL A 38 25.43 0.18 -11.91
CA VAL A 38 24.08 -0.38 -11.84
C VAL A 38 23.62 -0.53 -10.39
N TYR A 39 24.49 -1.02 -9.50
CA TYR A 39 24.17 -1.14 -8.08
C TYR A 39 24.00 0.22 -7.41
N LEU A 40 24.82 1.20 -7.79
CA LEU A 40 24.68 2.56 -7.28
C LEU A 40 23.37 3.21 -7.76
N ALA A 41 23.02 3.05 -9.04
CA ALA A 41 21.74 3.51 -9.58
C ALA A 41 20.54 2.82 -8.87
N PHE A 42 20.65 1.53 -8.57
CA PHE A 42 19.63 0.81 -7.81
C PHE A 42 19.49 1.33 -6.38
N LEU A 43 20.60 1.57 -5.69
CA LEU A 43 20.59 2.08 -4.32
C LEU A 43 19.95 3.47 -4.26
N ILE A 44 20.30 4.36 -5.18
CA ILE A 44 19.69 5.69 -5.30
C ILE A 44 18.20 5.57 -5.62
N GLY A 45 17.82 4.72 -6.58
CA GLY A 45 16.43 4.47 -6.92
C GLY A 45 15.62 3.92 -5.75
N ALA A 46 16.18 2.96 -5.00
CA ALA A 46 15.57 2.41 -3.81
C ALA A 46 15.35 3.49 -2.74
N LEU A 47 16.34 4.35 -2.48
CA LEU A 47 16.19 5.45 -1.52
C LEU A 47 15.09 6.44 -1.94
N ILE A 48 15.03 6.80 -3.22
CA ILE A 48 13.97 7.69 -3.75
C ILE A 48 12.60 7.06 -3.55
N VAL A 49 12.48 5.77 -3.83
CA VAL A 49 11.24 5.00 -3.67
C VAL A 49 10.83 4.92 -2.20
N ILE A 50 11.76 4.60 -1.29
CA ILE A 50 11.51 4.58 0.16
C ILE A 50 11.02 5.95 0.62
N TYR A 51 11.73 7.01 0.26
CA TYR A 51 11.37 8.38 0.60
C TYR A 51 9.97 8.73 0.10
N GLY A 52 9.68 8.41 -1.17
CA GLY A 52 8.36 8.64 -1.76
C GLY A 52 7.24 7.89 -1.02
N VAL A 53 7.46 6.61 -0.68
CA VAL A 53 6.49 5.81 0.09
C VAL A 53 6.26 6.40 1.47
N VAL A 54 7.32 6.80 2.19
CA VAL A 54 7.20 7.41 3.53
C VAL A 54 6.40 8.71 3.46
N VAL A 55 6.78 9.63 2.58
CA VAL A 55 6.13 10.94 2.44
C VAL A 55 4.64 10.80 2.15
N ILE A 56 4.26 9.89 1.24
CA ILE A 56 2.85 9.69 0.89
C ILE A 56 2.08 8.92 1.97
N THR A 57 2.74 8.03 2.70
CA THR A 57 2.12 7.27 3.79
C THR A 57 1.91 8.15 5.04
N GLU A 58 2.69 9.21 5.20
CA GLU A 58 2.51 10.23 6.24
C GLU A 58 1.62 11.39 5.80
N ALA A 59 1.47 11.62 4.49
CA ALA A 59 0.60 12.65 3.97
C ALA A 59 -0.84 12.46 4.44
N GLU A 60 -1.34 13.47 5.16
CA GLU A 60 -2.72 13.55 5.61
C GLU A 60 -3.36 14.86 5.20
N ARG A 61 -4.67 14.80 4.96
CA ARG A 61 -5.52 15.94 4.73
C ARG A 61 -6.34 16.19 5.99
N PRO A 62 -6.04 17.25 6.77
CA PRO A 62 -6.83 17.59 7.93
C PRO A 62 -8.18 18.17 7.50
N ILE A 63 -9.27 17.63 8.06
CA ILE A 63 -10.61 18.22 7.94
C ILE A 63 -10.95 18.89 9.28
N PRO A 64 -11.14 20.22 9.34
CA PRO A 64 -11.47 20.88 10.59
C PRO A 64 -12.85 20.42 11.09
N VAL A 65 -12.92 20.05 12.37
CA VAL A 65 -14.15 19.70 13.07
C VAL A 65 -14.26 20.51 14.35
N THR A 66 -15.45 21.00 14.63
CA THR A 66 -15.72 21.79 15.83
C THR A 66 -16.69 21.02 16.70
N TYR A 67 -16.37 20.89 17.98
CA TYR A 67 -17.30 20.34 18.96
C TYR A 67 -18.35 21.38 19.34
N ALA A 68 -19.61 20.94 19.43
CA ALA A 68 -20.73 21.78 19.80
C ALA A 68 -20.46 22.48 21.14
N LYS A 69 -20.63 23.81 21.15
CA LYS A 69 -20.58 24.62 22.36
C LYS A 69 -21.80 24.29 23.20
N ARG A 70 -21.59 23.94 24.47
CA ARG A 70 -22.68 23.79 25.43
C ARG A 70 -22.77 25.09 26.23
N VAL A 71 -23.82 25.87 25.98
CA VAL A 71 -24.10 27.10 26.74
C VAL A 71 -24.91 26.72 27.97
N ARG A 72 -24.42 27.03 29.17
CA ARG A 72 -25.16 26.84 30.42
C ARG A 72 -25.10 28.14 31.23
N GLY A 73 -26.24 28.83 31.32
CA GLY A 73 -26.30 30.18 31.91
C GLY A 73 -25.54 31.21 31.06
N MET A 74 -24.74 32.07 31.69
CA MET A 74 -23.90 33.08 31.02
C MET A 74 -22.52 32.55 30.58
N LYS A 75 -22.19 31.28 30.86
CA LYS A 75 -20.88 30.70 30.56
C LYS A 75 -20.97 29.77 29.35
N VAL A 76 -20.13 30.05 28.36
CA VAL A 76 -19.95 29.21 27.16
C VAL A 76 -18.86 28.19 27.47
N TYR A 77 -19.23 26.91 27.55
CA TYR A 77 -18.27 25.81 27.66
C TYR A 77 -18.14 25.12 26.30
N GLY A 78 -16.89 24.91 25.85
CA GLY A 78 -16.58 24.20 24.61
C GLY A 78 -16.32 25.10 23.40
N GLY A 79 -16.33 24.49 22.21
CA GLY A 79 -15.92 25.14 20.96
C GLY A 79 -14.44 24.99 20.64
N VAL A 80 -13.78 23.96 21.15
CA VAL A 80 -12.44 23.59 20.70
C VAL A 80 -12.54 23.10 19.26
N SER A 81 -11.83 23.77 18.37
CA SER A 81 -11.59 23.31 17.01
C SER A 81 -10.51 22.24 17.05
N THR A 82 -10.81 21.06 16.51
CA THR A 82 -9.82 20.04 16.20
C THR A 82 -9.88 19.72 14.71
N TYR A 83 -9.17 18.70 14.28
CA TYR A 83 -9.25 18.18 12.91
C TYR A 83 -9.39 16.67 12.90
N LEU A 84 -10.08 16.16 11.89
CA LEU A 84 -10.10 14.75 11.53
C LEU A 84 -9.00 14.50 10.50
N PRO A 85 -7.94 13.74 10.83
CA PRO A 85 -6.89 13.41 9.87
C PRO A 85 -7.39 12.35 8.87
N LEU A 86 -7.43 12.70 7.58
CA LEU A 86 -7.64 11.72 6.51
C LEU A 86 -6.34 11.49 5.76
N ARG A 87 -5.72 10.31 5.96
CA ARG A 87 -4.49 9.94 5.24
C ARG A 87 -4.74 9.79 3.74
N LEU A 88 -3.71 10.05 2.94
CA LEU A 88 -3.77 9.89 1.48
C LEU A 88 -3.75 8.41 1.08
N ASN A 89 -2.89 7.61 1.72
CA ASN A 89 -2.91 6.15 1.62
C ASN A 89 -3.49 5.54 2.90
N GLN A 90 -4.79 5.27 2.88
CA GLN A 90 -5.48 4.62 3.99
C GLN A 90 -5.41 3.10 3.92
N ALA A 91 -5.15 2.56 2.72
CA ALA A 91 -5.11 1.13 2.45
C ALA A 91 -3.81 0.45 2.86
N GLY A 92 -2.77 1.24 3.13
CA GLY A 92 -1.44 0.75 3.48
C GLY A 92 -0.85 -0.09 2.34
N VAL A 93 -0.38 -1.29 2.66
CA VAL A 93 0.30 -2.22 1.73
C VAL A 93 -0.64 -3.26 1.13
N ILE A 94 -1.86 -3.37 1.67
CA ILE A 94 -2.75 -4.49 1.39
C ILE A 94 -3.13 -4.56 -0.10
N PRO A 95 -3.45 -3.46 -0.79
CA PRO A 95 -3.72 -3.49 -2.24
C PRO A 95 -2.55 -4.04 -3.08
N ILE A 96 -1.31 -3.69 -2.71
CA ILE A 96 -0.10 -4.13 -3.42
C ILE A 96 0.05 -5.66 -3.30
N ILE A 97 -0.19 -6.19 -2.11
CA ILE A 97 -0.10 -7.62 -1.81
C ILE A 97 -1.17 -8.40 -2.57
N PHE A 98 -2.43 -7.93 -2.57
CA PHE A 98 -3.51 -8.59 -3.31
C PHE A 98 -3.31 -8.55 -4.82
N ALA A 99 -2.79 -7.45 -5.36
CA ALA A 99 -2.46 -7.36 -6.78
C ALA A 99 -1.40 -8.41 -7.18
N LEU A 100 -0.36 -8.58 -6.35
CA LEU A 100 0.68 -9.59 -6.58
C LEU A 100 0.15 -11.01 -6.48
N SER A 101 -0.67 -11.32 -5.46
CA SER A 101 -1.18 -12.69 -5.28
C SER A 101 -2.06 -13.13 -6.45
N ILE A 102 -2.88 -12.22 -6.98
CA ILE A 102 -3.73 -12.49 -8.15
C ILE A 102 -2.89 -12.67 -9.42
N LEU A 103 -1.78 -11.94 -9.60
CA LEU A 103 -0.89 -12.14 -10.74
C LEU A 103 -0.08 -13.44 -10.64
N LEU A 104 0.38 -13.79 -9.44
CA LEU A 104 1.20 -14.98 -9.21
C LEU A 104 0.37 -16.27 -9.31
N PHE A 105 -0.92 -16.23 -8.96
CA PHE A 105 -1.76 -17.43 -8.90
C PHE A 105 -1.90 -18.14 -10.26
N PRO A 106 -2.27 -17.49 -11.37
CA PRO A 106 -2.29 -18.11 -12.70
C PRO A 106 -0.90 -18.57 -13.17
N GLN A 107 0.14 -17.79 -12.88
CA GLN A 107 1.52 -18.16 -13.23
C GLN A 107 1.95 -19.45 -12.55
N MET A 108 1.58 -19.63 -11.28
CA MET A 108 1.85 -20.87 -10.55
C MET A 108 1.14 -22.06 -11.21
N ILE A 109 -0.15 -21.91 -11.54
CA ILE A 109 -0.93 -22.95 -12.23
C ILE A 109 -0.28 -23.33 -13.56
N PHE A 110 0.02 -22.35 -14.42
CA PHE A 110 0.64 -22.64 -15.71
C PHE A 110 2.03 -23.29 -15.56
N ASN A 111 2.84 -22.87 -14.59
CA ASN A 111 4.11 -23.56 -14.29
C ASN A 111 3.90 -25.03 -13.91
N PHE A 112 2.88 -25.36 -13.12
CA PHE A 112 2.55 -26.76 -12.83
C PHE A 112 2.06 -27.51 -14.07
N LEU A 113 1.19 -26.92 -14.88
CA LEU A 113 0.62 -27.55 -16.07
C LEU A 113 1.67 -27.78 -17.18
N THR A 114 2.72 -26.96 -17.26
CA THR A 114 3.84 -27.21 -18.19
C THR A 114 4.66 -28.46 -17.84
N ARG A 115 4.57 -28.97 -16.60
CA ARG A 115 5.26 -30.19 -16.15
C ARG A 115 4.43 -31.46 -16.35
N VAL A 116 3.20 -31.34 -16.86
CA VAL A 116 2.32 -32.48 -17.15
C VAL A 116 2.70 -33.07 -18.50
N ASN A 117 2.81 -34.40 -18.58
CA ASN A 117 3.21 -35.15 -19.80
C ASN A 117 2.24 -35.04 -21.00
N ASN A 118 1.21 -34.19 -20.93
CA ASN A 118 0.27 -33.98 -22.03
C ASN A 118 0.72 -32.79 -22.90
N ALA A 119 1.15 -33.06 -24.14
CA ALA A 119 1.70 -32.08 -25.07
C ALA A 119 0.75 -30.90 -25.39
N VAL A 120 -0.57 -31.14 -25.40
CA VAL A 120 -1.56 -30.08 -25.68
C VAL A 120 -1.67 -29.12 -24.49
N VAL A 121 -1.73 -29.66 -23.28
CA VAL A 121 -1.82 -28.89 -22.03
C VAL A 121 -0.53 -28.11 -21.78
N ALA A 122 0.63 -28.72 -22.05
CA ALA A 122 1.92 -28.06 -21.93
C ALA A 122 2.07 -26.90 -22.92
N LYS A 123 1.56 -27.03 -24.16
CA LYS A 123 1.63 -25.99 -25.19
C LYS A 123 0.69 -24.80 -24.92
N ILE A 124 -0.52 -25.06 -24.40
CA ILE A 124 -1.43 -23.99 -23.96
C ILE A 124 -0.84 -23.25 -22.76
N SER A 125 -0.27 -23.99 -21.82
CA SER A 125 0.33 -23.42 -20.60
C SER A 125 1.59 -22.62 -20.88
N SER A 126 2.43 -23.04 -21.84
CA SER A 126 3.62 -22.28 -22.24
C SER A 126 3.27 -20.98 -22.96
N VAL A 127 2.21 -20.97 -23.78
CA VAL A 127 1.69 -19.74 -24.40
C VAL A 127 1.11 -18.80 -23.33
N GLY A 128 0.32 -19.32 -22.39
CA GLY A 128 -0.21 -18.55 -21.26
C GLY A 128 0.91 -17.95 -20.39
N LEU A 129 1.96 -18.72 -20.12
CA LEU A 129 3.14 -18.25 -19.39
C LEU A 129 3.90 -17.18 -20.17
N SER A 130 4.05 -17.35 -21.49
CA SER A 130 4.73 -16.36 -22.35
C SER A 130 4.00 -15.03 -22.40
N ILE A 131 2.67 -15.03 -22.37
CA ILE A 131 1.86 -13.80 -22.31
C ILE A 131 2.02 -13.14 -20.94
N LEU A 132 1.90 -13.91 -19.86
CA LEU A 132 2.03 -13.40 -18.49
C LEU A 132 3.45 -12.98 -18.09
N ASN A 133 4.46 -13.54 -18.75
CA ASN A 133 5.87 -13.16 -18.56
C ASN A 133 6.29 -11.99 -19.45
N ASN A 134 5.39 -11.47 -20.31
CA ASN A 134 5.68 -10.25 -21.03
C ASN A 134 5.77 -9.09 -20.02
N GLN A 135 6.97 -8.55 -19.87
CA GLN A 135 7.32 -7.55 -18.87
C GLN A 135 6.41 -6.30 -18.91
N TRP A 136 6.02 -5.86 -20.11
CA TRP A 136 5.17 -4.68 -20.29
C TRP A 136 3.72 -4.98 -19.92
N LEU A 137 3.21 -6.14 -20.35
CA LEU A 137 1.85 -6.58 -20.01
C LEU A 137 1.72 -6.83 -18.51
N TYR A 138 2.72 -7.46 -17.89
CA TYR A 138 2.78 -7.67 -16.45
C TYR A 138 2.79 -6.34 -15.69
N ALA A 139 3.61 -5.38 -16.11
CA ALA A 139 3.66 -4.05 -15.50
C ALA A 139 2.33 -3.30 -15.58
N VAL A 140 1.67 -3.30 -16.74
CA VAL A 140 0.37 -2.63 -16.94
C VAL A 140 -0.73 -3.31 -16.14
N LEU A 141 -0.82 -4.64 -16.17
CA LEU A 141 -1.78 -5.38 -15.35
C LEU A 141 -1.54 -5.14 -13.87
N TYR A 142 -0.28 -5.12 -13.44
CA TYR A 142 0.07 -4.86 -12.05
C TYR A 142 -0.33 -3.45 -11.61
N PHE A 143 -0.04 -2.44 -12.42
CA PHE A 143 -0.51 -1.06 -12.19
C PHE A 143 -2.03 -1.01 -12.00
N LEU A 144 -2.76 -1.60 -12.94
CA LEU A 144 -4.22 -1.55 -12.99
C LEU A 144 -4.84 -2.29 -11.81
N LEU A 145 -4.31 -3.46 -11.45
CA LEU A 145 -4.74 -4.18 -10.26
C LEU A 145 -4.47 -3.38 -8.99
N VAL A 146 -3.26 -2.83 -8.80
CA VAL A 146 -2.96 -1.99 -7.62
C VAL A 146 -3.90 -0.79 -7.54
N PHE A 147 -4.17 -0.14 -8.67
CA PHE A 147 -5.09 0.99 -8.74
C PHE A 147 -6.51 0.60 -8.31
N ILE A 148 -7.07 -0.47 -8.89
CA ILE A 148 -8.41 -0.96 -8.56
C ILE A 148 -8.49 -1.42 -7.10
N PHE A 149 -7.52 -2.21 -6.62
CA PHE A 149 -7.53 -2.72 -5.25
C PHE A 149 -7.38 -1.60 -4.22
N THR A 150 -6.67 -0.52 -4.54
CA THR A 150 -6.56 0.63 -3.64
C THR A 150 -7.92 1.32 -3.49
N TYR A 151 -8.66 1.48 -4.59
CA TYR A 151 -10.03 1.99 -4.56
C TYR A 151 -10.99 1.06 -3.83
N PHE A 152 -10.97 -0.22 -4.17
CA PHE A 152 -11.83 -1.23 -3.56
C PHE A 152 -11.60 -1.33 -2.05
N TYR A 153 -10.35 -1.44 -1.63
CA TYR A 153 -10.01 -1.54 -0.20
C TYR A 153 -10.44 -0.28 0.55
N THR A 154 -10.18 0.91 0.01
CA THR A 154 -10.56 2.15 0.69
C THR A 154 -12.07 2.29 0.78
N ALA A 155 -12.82 1.94 -0.27
CA ALA A 155 -14.29 2.00 -0.25
C ALA A 155 -14.92 1.03 0.75
N VAL A 156 -14.33 -0.16 0.94
CA VAL A 156 -14.83 -1.17 1.88
C VAL A 156 -14.48 -0.83 3.33
N THR A 157 -13.30 -0.25 3.57
CA THR A 157 -12.83 0.01 4.94
C THR A 157 -13.21 1.39 5.48
N PHE A 158 -13.39 2.38 4.61
CA PHE A 158 -13.73 3.74 4.99
C PHE A 158 -15.13 4.09 4.52
N ASP A 159 -16.09 3.86 5.40
CA ASP A 159 -17.48 4.25 5.22
C ASP A 159 -17.70 5.72 5.66
N PRO A 160 -17.97 6.66 4.72
CA PRO A 160 -18.23 8.06 5.04
C PRO A 160 -19.47 8.26 5.91
N ASP A 161 -20.47 7.38 5.80
CA ASP A 161 -21.73 7.48 6.55
C ASP A 161 -21.50 7.13 8.03
N SER A 162 -20.71 6.09 8.28
CA SER A 162 -20.27 5.73 9.63
C SER A 162 -19.44 6.85 10.28
N ILE A 163 -18.50 7.45 9.55
CA ILE A 163 -17.68 8.59 10.06
C ILE A 163 -18.57 9.78 10.40
N ALA A 164 -19.51 10.16 9.52
CA ALA A 164 -20.42 11.27 9.76
C ALA A 164 -21.33 11.01 10.99
N THR A 165 -21.83 9.79 11.13
CA THR A 165 -22.64 9.37 12.27
C THR A 165 -21.85 9.41 13.57
N ASN A 166 -20.59 8.97 13.56
CA ASN A 166 -19.71 9.02 14.72
C ASN A 166 -19.38 10.47 15.12
N LEU A 167 -19.10 11.36 14.16
CA LEU A 167 -18.93 12.79 14.42
C LEU A 167 -20.16 13.39 15.10
N GLN A 168 -21.35 13.08 14.58
CA GLN A 168 -22.61 13.56 15.15
C GLN A 168 -22.83 13.03 16.58
N LYS A 169 -22.57 11.73 16.84
CA LYS A 169 -22.67 11.11 18.17
C LYS A 169 -21.68 11.74 19.16
N SER A 170 -20.48 12.10 18.71
CA SER A 170 -19.47 12.80 19.51
C SER A 170 -19.76 14.30 19.69
N GLY A 171 -20.86 14.82 19.13
CA GLY A 171 -21.20 16.25 19.17
C GLY A 171 -20.27 17.13 18.34
N ALA A 172 -19.50 16.54 17.40
CA ALA A 172 -18.64 17.24 16.47
C ALA A 172 -19.35 17.48 15.14
N PHE A 173 -19.04 18.61 14.48
CA PHE A 173 -19.53 18.91 13.13
C PHE A 173 -18.47 19.63 12.31
N ILE A 174 -18.55 19.50 10.99
CA ILE A 174 -17.67 20.22 10.06
C ILE A 174 -18.25 21.64 9.86
N PRO A 175 -17.49 22.71 10.15
CA PRO A 175 -17.95 24.07 9.91
C PRO A 175 -18.39 24.28 8.45
N GLY A 176 -19.57 24.85 8.24
CA GLY A 176 -20.11 25.12 6.90
C GLY A 176 -20.83 23.94 6.22
N VAL A 177 -20.87 22.75 6.84
CA VAL A 177 -21.60 21.58 6.30
C VAL A 177 -22.67 21.14 7.30
N ARG A 178 -23.89 20.89 6.81
CA ARG A 178 -25.00 20.43 7.67
C ARG A 178 -24.70 19.01 8.19
N PRO A 179 -24.88 18.74 9.50
CA PRO A 179 -24.71 17.39 10.05
C PRO A 179 -25.62 16.35 9.38
N GLY A 180 -25.16 15.10 9.30
CA GLY A 180 -25.87 14.00 8.65
C GLY A 180 -25.40 13.79 7.20
N GLN A 181 -26.34 13.60 6.27
CA GLN A 181 -26.04 13.21 4.88
C GLN A 181 -25.15 14.19 4.12
N SER A 182 -25.23 15.50 4.41
CA SER A 182 -24.34 16.47 3.77
C SER A 182 -22.88 16.32 4.25
N THR A 183 -22.68 15.88 5.50
CA THR A 183 -21.35 15.60 6.05
C THR A 183 -20.75 14.35 5.42
N SER A 184 -21.52 13.27 5.29
CA SER A 184 -21.04 12.05 4.64
C SER A 184 -20.70 12.27 3.17
N ALA A 185 -21.54 12.97 2.42
CA ALA A 185 -21.26 13.33 1.02
C ALA A 185 -20.00 14.21 0.87
N HIS A 186 -19.76 15.13 1.82
CA HIS A 186 -18.56 15.94 1.83
C HIS A 186 -17.30 15.10 2.09
N ILE A 187 -17.34 14.21 3.08
CA ILE A 187 -16.23 13.29 3.41
C ILE A 187 -15.99 12.33 2.23
N ALA A 188 -17.04 11.76 1.64
CA ALA A 188 -16.95 10.87 0.48
C ALA A 188 -16.23 11.54 -0.69
N LYS A 189 -16.61 12.77 -1.06
CA LYS A 189 -15.96 13.53 -2.13
C LYS A 189 -14.48 13.79 -1.87
N ILE A 190 -14.12 14.01 -0.60
CA ILE A 190 -12.72 14.18 -0.19
C ILE A 190 -11.97 12.85 -0.33
N LEU A 191 -12.53 11.76 0.22
CA LEU A 191 -11.94 10.42 0.15
C LEU A 191 -11.70 10.01 -1.30
N THR A 192 -12.68 10.13 -2.20
CA THR A 192 -12.53 9.74 -3.61
C THR A 192 -11.40 10.49 -4.33
N ARG A 193 -11.17 11.76 -3.98
CA ARG A 193 -10.07 12.56 -4.56
C ARG A 193 -8.72 12.19 -3.97
N LEU A 194 -8.67 11.93 -2.66
CA LEU A 194 -7.44 11.48 -1.99
C LEU A 194 -7.02 10.10 -2.49
N THR A 195 -7.97 9.17 -2.60
CA THR A 195 -7.72 7.83 -3.11
C THR A 195 -7.27 7.83 -4.56
N LEU A 196 -7.74 8.76 -5.39
CA LEU A 196 -7.26 8.90 -6.77
C LEU A 196 -5.76 9.14 -6.81
N VAL A 197 -5.29 10.12 -6.03
CA VAL A 197 -3.87 10.48 -5.97
C VAL A 197 -3.07 9.34 -5.32
N GLY A 198 -3.58 8.76 -4.24
CA GLY A 198 -2.95 7.63 -3.56
C GLY A 198 -2.81 6.39 -4.45
N ALA A 199 -3.87 5.99 -5.14
CA ALA A 199 -3.89 4.82 -6.02
C ALA A 199 -2.96 4.98 -7.22
N LEU A 200 -2.93 6.17 -7.83
CA LEU A 200 -2.02 6.47 -8.94
C LEU A 200 -0.56 6.40 -8.47
N PHE A 201 -0.25 7.02 -7.33
CA PHE A 201 1.08 7.00 -6.76
C PHE A 201 1.56 5.58 -6.39
N LEU A 202 0.73 4.82 -5.67
CA LEU A 202 1.05 3.43 -5.31
C LEU A 202 1.22 2.55 -6.55
N GLY A 203 0.38 2.72 -7.55
CA GLY A 203 0.51 2.02 -8.83
C GLY A 203 1.82 2.32 -9.53
N LEU A 204 2.20 3.60 -9.63
CA LEU A 204 3.48 4.00 -10.25
C LEU A 204 4.68 3.44 -9.51
N ILE A 205 4.68 3.51 -8.19
CA ILE A 205 5.76 2.97 -7.36
C ILE A 205 5.84 1.45 -7.47
N ALA A 206 4.72 0.75 -7.50
CA ALA A 206 4.70 -0.70 -7.63
C ALA A 206 5.34 -1.17 -8.96
N VAL A 207 5.18 -0.39 -10.04
CA VAL A 207 5.73 -0.70 -11.36
C VAL A 207 7.20 -0.28 -11.52
N LEU A 208 7.69 0.66 -10.71
CA LEU A 208 9.07 1.18 -10.80
C LEU A 208 10.15 0.08 -10.78
N PRO A 209 10.12 -0.90 -9.85
CA PRO A 209 11.08 -2.02 -9.86
C PRO A 209 11.03 -2.86 -11.14
N LEU A 210 9.84 -3.03 -11.75
CA LEU A 210 9.68 -3.76 -13.01
C LEU A 210 10.26 -2.98 -14.19
N LEU A 211 10.13 -1.65 -14.20
CA LEU A 211 10.78 -0.83 -15.22
C LEU A 211 12.30 -0.89 -15.09
N MET A 212 12.83 -0.80 -13.87
CA MET A 212 14.27 -0.94 -13.63
C MET A 212 14.82 -2.29 -14.11
N ARG A 213 14.05 -3.38 -13.93
CA ARG A 213 14.37 -4.69 -14.50
C ARG A 213 14.49 -4.66 -16.02
N ALA A 214 13.56 -3.99 -16.70
CA ALA A 214 13.52 -3.92 -18.15
C ALA A 214 14.74 -3.19 -18.73
N PHE A 215 15.21 -2.13 -18.06
CA PHE A 215 16.40 -1.38 -18.47
C PHE A 215 17.72 -2.06 -18.09
N THR A 216 17.75 -2.73 -16.93
CA THR A 216 19.00 -3.28 -16.37
C THR A 216 19.25 -4.73 -16.77
N GLY A 217 18.21 -5.47 -17.18
CA GLY A 217 18.28 -6.90 -17.47
C GLY A 217 18.52 -7.79 -16.24
N ASN A 218 18.71 -7.21 -15.06
CA ASN A 218 19.07 -7.93 -13.84
C ASN A 218 17.80 -8.32 -13.04
N ASN A 219 17.43 -9.59 -13.11
CA ASN A 219 16.25 -10.15 -12.43
C ASN A 219 16.36 -10.09 -10.90
N THR A 220 17.58 -10.16 -10.35
CA THR A 220 17.81 -10.20 -8.90
C THR A 220 17.48 -8.87 -8.23
N LEU A 221 17.80 -7.75 -8.88
CA LEU A 221 17.48 -6.41 -8.38
C LEU A 221 15.97 -6.14 -8.38
N ALA A 222 15.26 -6.65 -9.37
CA ALA A 222 13.82 -6.44 -9.52
C ALA A 222 13.02 -7.10 -8.37
N ILE A 223 13.37 -8.34 -8.04
CA ILE A 223 12.74 -9.11 -6.94
C ILE A 223 13.03 -8.42 -5.60
N GLY A 224 14.25 -7.90 -5.43
CA GLY A 224 14.62 -7.09 -4.26
C GLY A 224 13.83 -5.79 -4.15
N GLY A 225 13.56 -5.10 -5.26
CA GLY A 225 12.84 -3.82 -5.29
C GLY A 225 11.36 -3.92 -4.88
N THR A 226 10.62 -4.90 -5.41
CA THR A 226 9.23 -5.16 -4.97
C THR A 226 9.17 -5.66 -3.53
N GLY A 227 10.12 -6.51 -3.13
CA GLY A 227 10.22 -6.96 -1.73
C GLY A 227 10.49 -5.80 -0.77
N LEU A 228 11.41 -4.90 -1.13
CA LEU A 228 11.76 -3.73 -0.35
C LEU A 228 10.57 -2.79 -0.15
N LEU A 229 9.75 -2.58 -1.19
CA LEU A 229 8.51 -1.82 -1.09
C LEU A 229 7.55 -2.37 -0.04
N ILE A 230 7.28 -3.68 -0.11
CA ILE A 230 6.39 -4.35 0.83
C ILE A 230 6.96 -4.25 2.24
N VAL A 231 8.26 -4.49 2.40
CA VAL A 231 8.96 -4.43 3.69
C VAL A 231 8.81 -3.06 4.33
N VAL A 232 9.14 -1.97 3.63
CA VAL A 232 9.04 -0.61 4.20
C VAL A 232 7.61 -0.29 4.61
N SER A 233 6.64 -0.57 3.74
CA SER A 233 5.26 -0.24 4.07
C SER A 233 4.70 -1.08 5.24
N VAL A 234 5.11 -2.35 5.39
CA VAL A 234 4.70 -3.19 6.53
C VAL A 234 5.37 -2.73 7.83
N VAL A 235 6.64 -2.34 7.77
CA VAL A 235 7.36 -1.81 8.94
C VAL A 235 6.70 -0.51 9.43
N ILE A 236 6.34 0.41 8.53
CA ILE A 236 5.64 1.64 8.89
C ILE A 236 4.28 1.34 9.54
N ASP A 237 3.50 0.40 9.01
CA ASP A 237 2.21 0.00 9.61
C ASP A 237 2.40 -0.62 11.00
N LEU A 238 3.44 -1.43 11.19
CA LEU A 238 3.76 -2.03 12.47
C LEU A 238 4.15 -0.98 13.51
N ILE A 239 5.06 -0.07 13.17
CA ILE A 239 5.48 1.02 14.06
C ILE A 239 4.28 1.86 14.47
N LYS A 240 3.45 2.29 13.51
CA LYS A 240 2.24 3.09 13.80
C LYS A 240 1.26 2.37 14.72
N LYS A 241 1.11 1.05 14.60
CA LYS A 241 0.22 0.26 15.47
C LYS A 241 0.82 0.09 16.87
N VAL A 242 2.13 -0.10 16.98
CA VAL A 242 2.83 -0.14 18.27
C VAL A 242 2.69 1.20 18.99
N ASP A 243 2.97 2.31 18.30
CA ASP A 243 2.87 3.66 18.87
C ASP A 243 1.44 3.96 19.34
N ALA A 244 0.42 3.57 18.55
CA ALA A 244 -0.98 3.73 18.94
C ALA A 244 -1.33 2.93 20.22
N GLN A 245 -0.82 1.71 20.37
CA GLN A 245 -1.05 0.89 21.57
C GLN A 245 -0.30 1.43 22.79
N VAL A 246 0.93 1.90 22.63
CA VAL A 246 1.72 2.52 23.70
C VAL A 246 1.03 3.79 24.17
N SER A 247 0.59 4.64 23.24
CA SER A 247 -0.13 5.87 23.58
C SER A 247 -1.41 5.59 24.37
N ILE A 248 -2.20 4.57 24.02
CA ILE A 248 -3.39 4.17 24.79
C ILE A 248 -3.03 3.71 26.20
N ARG A 249 -1.86 3.11 26.40
CA ARG A 249 -1.42 2.62 27.72
C ARG A 249 -0.89 3.74 28.61
N GLU A 250 -0.33 4.80 28.03
CA GLU A 250 0.14 5.99 28.76
C GLU A 250 -1.00 6.91 29.21
N TYR A 251 -2.20 6.76 28.64
CA TYR A 251 -3.45 7.44 29.02
C TYR A 251 -4.30 6.62 30.00
#